data_AF-A0A351MH27-F1
#
_entry.id   AF-A0A351MH27-F1
#
_cell.length_a   1.000
_cell.length_b   1.000
_cell.length_c   1.000
_cell.angle_alpha   90.00
_cell.angle_beta   90.00
_cell.angle_gamma   90.00
#
_symmetry.space_group_name_H-M   'P 1'
#
loop_
_entity.id
_entity.type
_entity.pdbx_description
1 polymer ?
#
loop_
_entity_poly.entity_id
_entity_poly.type
_entity_poly.pdbx_seq_one_letter_code
_entity_poly.pdbx_strand_id
1 'polypeptide(L)'
;GYEVVGFDPSPGALDTARARAAEQQLANVSFEVGKLGELARLGAGEFDAVICLGNTLPHITAPDALAAVWPDLHALAAPGGRVLLGLRNLPLVVDRGQRYQPLKSTRDADGSEWLFERVYDFHPHGLLDFNFVTYHRPGPDGAWTRDVQVSRLRAWPLETLLAGLAGWAEVRAAANLAGDPFDEAASGDLFLSARRPA
;
A
#
# COMPACT_ATOMS: atom_id res chain seq x y z
N GLY A 1 15.98 -16.72 7.52
CA GLY A 1 15.37 -15.52 6.90
C GLY A 1 14.90 -15.88 5.51
N TYR A 2 14.28 -14.95 4.81
CA TYR A 2 13.96 -15.08 3.37
C TYR A 2 14.90 -14.17 2.58
N GLU A 3 15.25 -14.51 1.34
CA GLU A 3 15.88 -13.56 0.43
C GLU A 3 14.81 -12.58 -0.07
N VAL A 4 15.01 -11.28 0.14
CA VAL A 4 13.99 -10.26 -0.14
C VAL A 4 14.52 -9.21 -1.09
N VAL A 5 13.75 -8.90 -2.13
CA VAL A 5 13.98 -7.73 -3.00
C VAL A 5 12.81 -6.78 -2.81
N GLY A 6 13.10 -5.56 -2.37
CA GLY A 6 12.12 -4.48 -2.22
C GLY A 6 12.09 -3.58 -3.46
N PHE A 7 10.91 -3.33 -4.00
CA PHE A 7 10.71 -2.41 -5.12
C PHE A 7 9.86 -1.21 -4.69
N ASP A 8 10.29 0.00 -5.05
CA ASP A 8 9.51 1.22 -4.86
C ASP A 8 9.84 2.24 -5.97
N PRO A 9 8.86 3.02 -6.47
CA PRO A 9 9.14 4.06 -7.45
C PRO A 9 9.91 5.26 -6.87
N SER A 10 9.97 5.42 -5.54
CA SER A 10 10.64 6.53 -4.86
C SER A 10 12.08 6.19 -4.49
N PRO A 11 13.09 6.83 -5.12
CA PRO A 11 14.48 6.65 -4.72
C PRO A 11 14.74 7.00 -3.25
N GLY A 12 14.10 8.06 -2.74
CA GLY A 12 14.26 8.47 -1.35
C GLY A 12 13.69 7.47 -0.33
N ALA A 13 12.60 6.78 -0.68
CA ALA A 13 12.07 5.69 0.14
C ALA A 13 13.05 4.51 0.17
N LEU A 14 13.65 4.16 -0.98
CA LEU A 14 14.65 3.11 -1.08
C LEU A 14 15.93 3.47 -0.32
N ASP A 15 16.38 4.71 -0.36
CA ASP A 15 17.55 5.17 0.40
C ASP A 15 17.31 5.05 1.90
N THR A 16 16.11 5.41 2.36
CA THR A 16 15.69 5.21 3.75
C THR A 16 15.66 3.71 4.11
N ALA A 17 15.15 2.86 3.22
CA ALA A 17 15.08 1.43 3.44
C ALA A 17 16.48 0.78 3.51
N ARG A 18 17.39 1.18 2.62
CA ARG A 18 18.80 0.74 2.61
C ARG A 18 19.52 1.16 3.90
N ALA A 19 19.34 2.40 4.35
CA ALA A 19 19.94 2.88 5.61
C ALA A 19 19.47 2.02 6.80
N ARG A 20 18.16 1.78 6.92
CA ARG A 20 17.58 0.94 7.98
C ARG A 20 18.06 -0.52 7.92
N ALA A 21 18.20 -1.07 6.71
CA ALA A 21 18.72 -2.42 6.53
C ALA A 21 20.20 -2.52 6.96
N ALA A 22 21.02 -1.51 6.63
CA ALA A 22 22.41 -1.43 7.05
C ALA A 22 22.55 -1.28 8.57
N GLU A 23 21.75 -0.41 9.20
CA GLU A 23 21.70 -0.23 10.65
C GLU A 23 21.35 -1.53 11.39
N GLN A 24 20.44 -2.32 10.82
CA GLN A 24 20.04 -3.63 11.35
C GLN A 24 20.92 -4.79 10.87
N GLN A 25 21.97 -4.51 10.08
CA GLN A 25 22.91 -5.49 9.55
C GLN A 25 22.24 -6.64 8.78
N LEU A 26 21.17 -6.33 8.02
CA LEU A 26 20.45 -7.30 7.20
C LEU A 26 21.22 -7.58 5.90
N ALA A 27 21.67 -8.82 5.72
CA ALA A 27 22.46 -9.23 4.55
C ALA A 27 21.63 -9.86 3.41
N ASN A 28 20.39 -10.24 3.69
CA ASN A 28 19.47 -10.99 2.82
C ASN A 28 18.36 -10.10 2.22
N VAL A 29 18.63 -8.80 2.08
CA VAL A 29 17.68 -7.82 1.50
C VAL A 29 18.39 -6.89 0.51
N SER A 30 17.77 -6.70 -0.64
CA SER A 30 18.17 -5.70 -1.64
C SER A 30 16.98 -4.81 -2.01
N PHE A 31 17.28 -3.69 -2.66
CA PHE A 31 16.29 -2.66 -2.97
C PHE A 31 16.51 -2.08 -4.37
N GLU A 32 15.47 -2.06 -5.19
CA GLU A 32 15.52 -1.63 -6.57
C GLU A 32 14.40 -0.63 -6.90
N VAL A 33 14.69 0.28 -7.83
CA VAL A 33 13.68 1.22 -8.32
C VAL A 33 12.75 0.47 -9.25
N GLY A 34 11.46 0.47 -8.95
CA GLY A 34 10.48 -0.25 -9.75
C GLY A 34 9.05 0.04 -9.31
N LYS A 35 8.11 -0.14 -10.24
CA LYS A 35 6.69 0.08 -10.02
C LYS A 35 5.89 -1.13 -10.46
N LEU A 36 4.86 -1.48 -9.70
CA LEU A 36 3.88 -2.50 -10.10
C LEU A 36 3.25 -2.19 -11.45
N GLY A 37 3.10 -3.23 -12.27
CA GLY A 37 2.70 -3.14 -13.67
C GLY A 37 3.89 -3.06 -14.64
N GLU A 38 5.11 -3.01 -14.10
CA GLU A 38 6.33 -2.79 -14.87
C GLU A 38 7.51 -3.69 -14.47
N LEU A 39 7.44 -4.44 -13.36
CA LEU A 39 8.61 -5.11 -12.80
C LEU A 39 9.07 -6.32 -13.62
N ALA A 40 8.14 -7.12 -14.13
CA ALA A 40 8.42 -8.27 -14.96
C ALA A 40 9.15 -7.87 -16.25
N ARG A 41 8.76 -6.74 -16.86
CA ARG A 41 9.41 -6.21 -18.06
C ARG A 41 10.84 -5.70 -17.80
N LEU A 42 11.14 -5.34 -16.55
CA LEU A 42 12.46 -4.92 -16.10
C LEU A 42 13.35 -6.11 -15.74
N GLY A 43 12.84 -7.34 -15.83
CA GLY A 43 13.60 -8.55 -15.54
C GLY A 43 13.83 -8.77 -14.05
N ALA A 44 12.90 -8.34 -13.18
CA ALA A 44 12.99 -8.51 -11.73
C ALA A 44 13.13 -9.98 -11.27
N GLY A 45 12.80 -10.95 -12.12
CA GLY A 45 12.86 -12.37 -11.83
C GLY A 45 11.55 -12.95 -11.31
N GLU A 46 11.60 -14.20 -10.85
CA GLU A 46 10.48 -14.92 -10.23
C GLU A 46 10.73 -15.13 -8.73
N PHE A 47 9.65 -15.09 -7.94
CA PHE A 47 9.67 -15.12 -6.48
C PHE A 47 8.68 -16.16 -5.94
N ASP A 48 9.06 -16.86 -4.86
CA ASP A 48 8.15 -17.79 -4.17
C ASP A 48 6.94 -17.06 -3.55
N ALA A 49 7.13 -15.79 -3.18
CA ALA A 49 6.07 -14.92 -2.67
C ALA A 49 6.26 -13.48 -3.14
N VAL A 50 5.17 -12.84 -3.57
CA VAL A 50 5.11 -11.42 -3.93
C VAL A 50 4.14 -10.73 -2.98
N ILE A 51 4.62 -9.71 -2.26
CA ILE A 51 3.88 -9.06 -1.18
C ILE A 51 3.75 -7.57 -1.50
N CYS A 52 2.51 -7.08 -1.57
CA CYS A 52 2.19 -5.66 -1.74
C CYS A 52 1.21 -5.23 -0.65
N LEU A 53 1.75 -4.72 0.46
CA LEU A 53 0.96 -4.27 1.61
C LEU A 53 1.03 -2.73 1.74
N GLY A 54 0.27 -2.19 2.68
CA GLY A 54 0.35 -0.77 3.02
C GLY A 54 -0.49 0.13 2.11
N ASN A 55 -1.53 -0.42 1.47
CA ASN A 55 -2.47 0.36 0.67
C ASN A 55 -1.84 0.99 -0.60
N THR A 56 -0.87 0.29 -1.20
CA THR A 56 -0.17 0.73 -2.43
C THR A 56 -1.07 0.70 -3.67
N LEU A 57 -1.86 -0.37 -3.86
CA LEU A 57 -2.71 -0.55 -5.06
C LEU A 57 -3.64 0.63 -5.37
N PRO A 58 -4.31 1.25 -4.37
CA PRO A 58 -5.12 2.44 -4.60
C PRO A 58 -4.39 3.65 -5.21
N HIS A 59 -3.06 3.74 -5.12
CA HIS A 59 -2.28 4.80 -5.80
C HIS A 59 -2.21 4.59 -7.33
N ILE A 60 -2.51 3.39 -7.82
CA ILE A 60 -2.67 3.09 -9.24
C ILE A 60 -4.11 3.42 -9.60
N THR A 61 -4.32 4.65 -10.09
CA THR A 61 -5.67 5.24 -10.23
C THR A 61 -6.26 5.07 -11.62
N ALA A 62 -5.44 4.75 -12.63
CA ALA A 62 -5.90 4.55 -13.99
C ALA A 62 -6.27 3.06 -14.20
N PRO A 63 -7.46 2.75 -14.77
CA PRO A 63 -7.90 1.36 -14.96
C PRO A 63 -6.96 0.51 -15.84
N ASP A 64 -6.39 1.10 -16.87
CA ASP A 64 -5.39 0.47 -17.74
C ASP A 64 -4.08 0.17 -16.99
N ALA A 65 -3.63 1.11 -16.15
CA ALA A 65 -2.46 0.89 -15.29
C ALA A 65 -2.71 -0.22 -14.26
N LEU A 66 -3.91 -0.28 -13.66
CA LEU A 66 -4.27 -1.39 -12.78
C LEU A 66 -4.32 -2.71 -13.55
N ALA A 67 -4.87 -2.74 -14.76
CA ALA A 67 -4.93 -3.93 -15.59
C ALA A 67 -3.53 -4.50 -15.91
N ALA A 68 -2.51 -3.64 -16.03
CA ALA A 68 -1.12 -4.06 -16.23
C ALA A 68 -0.49 -4.70 -14.99
N VAL A 69 -1.00 -4.43 -13.78
CA VAL A 69 -0.47 -5.03 -12.53
C VAL A 69 -0.68 -6.53 -12.49
N TRP A 70 -1.79 -7.03 -13.03
CA TRP A 70 -2.15 -8.45 -12.94
C TRP A 70 -1.19 -9.39 -13.68
N PRO A 71 -0.88 -9.18 -14.98
CA PRO A 71 0.14 -9.99 -15.65
C PRO A 71 1.53 -9.77 -15.05
N ASP A 72 1.82 -8.58 -14.51
CA ASP A 72 3.08 -8.29 -13.82
C ASP A 72 3.24 -9.18 -12.58
N LEU A 73 2.24 -9.19 -11.68
CA LEU A 73 2.21 -10.06 -10.50
C LEU A 73 2.31 -11.55 -10.87
N HIS A 74 1.65 -11.95 -11.96
CA HIS A 74 1.67 -13.34 -12.42
C HIS A 74 3.06 -13.75 -12.93
N ALA A 75 3.76 -12.85 -13.62
CA ALA A 75 5.12 -13.09 -14.08
C ALA A 75 6.14 -13.07 -12.92
N LEU A 76 5.90 -12.26 -11.89
CA LEU A 76 6.77 -12.19 -10.71
C LEU A 76 6.61 -13.40 -9.77
N ALA A 77 5.43 -13.98 -9.63
CA ALA A 77 5.27 -15.17 -8.79
C ALA A 77 5.79 -16.39 -9.53
N ALA A 78 6.70 -17.19 -8.97
CA ALA A 78 7.11 -18.47 -9.56
C ALA A 78 5.91 -19.44 -9.70
N PRO A 79 5.95 -20.48 -10.56
CA PRO A 79 4.92 -21.52 -10.58
C PRO A 79 4.68 -22.11 -9.18
N GLY A 80 3.44 -22.09 -8.70
CA GLY A 80 3.11 -22.47 -7.32
C GLY A 80 3.38 -21.40 -6.25
N GLY A 81 4.01 -20.28 -6.61
CA GLY A 81 4.28 -19.12 -5.75
C GLY A 81 3.01 -18.34 -5.40
N ARG A 82 3.10 -17.47 -4.39
CA ARG A 82 1.95 -16.79 -3.80
C ARG A 82 2.00 -15.28 -3.98
N VAL A 83 0.83 -14.66 -4.09
CA VAL A 83 0.67 -13.21 -3.96
C VAL A 83 -0.12 -12.88 -2.70
N LEU A 84 0.27 -11.79 -2.03
CA LEU A 84 -0.49 -11.18 -0.93
C LEU A 84 -0.58 -9.68 -1.16
N LEU A 85 -1.81 -9.19 -1.31
CA LEU A 85 -2.13 -7.80 -1.53
C LEU A 85 -2.93 -7.28 -0.32
N GLY A 86 -2.51 -6.16 0.27
CA GLY A 86 -3.13 -5.58 1.46
C GLY A 86 -3.44 -4.12 1.25
N LEU A 87 -4.73 -3.77 1.33
CA LEU A 87 -5.23 -2.43 1.10
C LEU A 87 -6.38 -2.11 2.04
N ARG A 88 -6.64 -0.82 2.20
CA ARG A 88 -7.80 -0.33 2.93
C ARG A 88 -9.05 -0.53 2.09
N ASN A 89 -10.16 -0.88 2.73
CA ASN A 89 -11.48 -0.91 2.10
C ASN A 89 -11.99 0.52 1.86
N LEU A 90 -11.41 1.18 0.84
CA LEU A 90 -11.79 2.54 0.45
C LEU A 90 -13.21 2.64 -0.08
N PRO A 91 -13.81 1.63 -0.76
CA PRO A 91 -15.23 1.66 -1.08
C PRO A 91 -16.11 1.89 0.16
N LEU A 92 -15.85 1.20 1.27
CA LEU A 92 -16.57 1.42 2.53
C LEU A 92 -16.35 2.82 3.11
N VAL A 93 -15.13 3.36 3.00
CA VAL A 93 -14.82 4.73 3.44
C VAL A 93 -15.62 5.76 2.64
N VAL A 94 -15.72 5.57 1.32
CA VAL A 94 -16.49 6.44 0.42
C VAL A 94 -17.99 6.33 0.71
N ASP A 95 -18.52 5.11 0.80
CA ASP A 95 -19.94 4.84 1.09
C ASP A 95 -20.40 5.50 2.40
N ARG A 96 -19.59 5.36 3.46
CA ARG A 96 -19.88 5.97 4.77
C ARG A 96 -19.59 7.46 4.83
N GLY A 97 -19.07 8.07 3.76
CA GLY A 97 -18.62 9.46 3.77
C GLY A 97 -17.58 9.74 4.87
N GLN A 98 -16.75 8.75 5.21
CA GLN A 98 -15.78 8.82 6.31
C GLN A 98 -14.58 9.67 5.91
N ARG A 99 -14.81 10.98 5.87
CA ARG A 99 -13.86 11.98 5.40
C ARG A 99 -12.63 12.09 6.29
N TYR A 100 -12.83 12.06 7.61
CA TYR A 100 -11.78 12.30 8.60
C TYR A 100 -11.31 10.99 9.24
N GLN A 101 -10.00 10.83 9.31
CA GLN A 101 -9.38 9.76 10.09
C GLN A 101 -9.04 10.26 11.49
N PRO A 102 -8.90 9.35 12.48
CA PRO A 102 -8.46 9.74 13.82
C PRO A 102 -7.16 10.54 13.76
N LEU A 103 -7.18 11.70 14.40
CA LEU A 103 -6.02 12.56 14.59
C LEU A 103 -4.95 11.77 15.36
N LYS A 104 -3.72 11.81 14.88
CA LYS A 104 -2.58 11.25 15.59
C LYS A 104 -1.68 12.37 16.09
N SER A 105 -1.07 12.18 17.25
CA SER A 105 -0.14 13.15 17.82
C SER A 105 1.04 12.44 18.46
N THR A 106 2.21 13.05 18.41
CA THR A 106 3.39 12.62 19.17
C THR A 106 4.18 13.82 19.67
N ARG A 107 5.06 13.59 20.64
CA ARG A 107 5.99 14.59 21.17
C ARG A 107 7.39 13.98 21.19
N ASP A 108 8.37 14.74 20.72
CA ASP A 108 9.76 14.30 20.76
C ASP A 108 10.41 14.63 22.10
N ALA A 109 11.62 14.09 22.34
CA ALA A 109 12.34 14.26 23.59
C ALA A 109 12.74 15.72 23.89
N ASP A 110 12.89 16.53 22.84
CA ASP A 110 13.16 17.98 22.94
C ASP A 110 11.90 18.81 23.27
N GLY A 111 10.74 18.16 23.40
CA GLY A 111 9.47 18.79 23.72
C GLY A 111 8.67 19.27 22.50
N SER A 112 9.21 19.13 21.28
CA SER A 112 8.49 19.45 20.05
C SER A 112 7.29 18.55 19.83
N GLU A 113 6.24 19.10 19.22
CA GLU A 113 4.94 18.44 19.03
C GLU A 113 4.62 18.27 17.57
N TRP A 114 4.04 17.11 17.27
CA TRP A 114 3.60 16.74 15.93
C TRP A 114 2.14 16.31 15.96
N LEU A 115 1.34 16.83 15.03
CA LEU A 115 -0.02 16.35 14.76
C LEU A 115 -0.11 15.88 13.31
N PHE A 116 -0.77 14.76 13.09
CA PHE A 116 -0.98 14.19 11.76
C PHE A 116 -2.48 14.07 11.50
N GLU A 117 -2.98 14.97 10.66
CA GLU A 117 -4.36 14.93 10.18
C GLU A 117 -4.42 14.27 8.81
N ARG A 118 -5.42 13.40 8.64
CA ARG A 118 -5.60 12.57 7.46
C ARG A 118 -7.04 12.72 6.99
N VAL A 119 -7.20 13.34 5.82
CA VAL A 119 -8.51 13.74 5.29
C VAL A 119 -8.65 13.27 3.86
N TYR A 120 -9.82 12.75 3.52
CA TYR A 120 -10.17 12.43 2.14
C TYR A 120 -11.03 13.53 1.52
N ASP A 121 -10.76 13.89 0.28
CA ASP A 121 -11.73 14.60 -0.56
C ASP A 121 -12.23 13.63 -1.63
N PHE A 122 -13.52 13.32 -1.59
CA PHE A 122 -14.14 12.36 -2.50
C PHE A 122 -14.48 12.99 -3.85
N HIS A 123 -14.23 12.25 -4.92
CA HIS A 123 -14.48 12.65 -6.29
C HIS A 123 -15.32 11.59 -7.02
N PRO A 124 -15.92 11.93 -8.18
CA PRO A 124 -16.63 10.96 -9.00
C PRO A 124 -15.77 9.74 -9.40
N HIS A 125 -16.45 8.65 -9.76
CA HIS A 125 -15.82 7.40 -10.23
C HIS A 125 -14.85 6.74 -9.24
N GLY A 126 -15.10 6.92 -7.94
CA GLY A 126 -14.31 6.31 -6.86
C GLY A 126 -12.94 6.94 -6.69
N LEU A 127 -12.64 8.08 -7.32
CA LEU A 127 -11.41 8.82 -7.08
C LEU A 127 -11.50 9.56 -5.74
N LEU A 128 -10.37 9.72 -5.06
CA LEU A 128 -10.27 10.50 -3.84
C LEU A 128 -8.88 11.12 -3.72
N ASP A 129 -8.81 12.34 -3.21
CA ASP A 129 -7.54 12.92 -2.77
C ASP A 129 -7.33 12.58 -1.30
N PHE A 130 -6.19 11.95 -0.99
CA PHE A 130 -5.76 11.71 0.37
C PHE A 130 -4.81 12.82 0.79
N ASN A 131 -5.32 13.71 1.65
CA ASN A 131 -4.57 14.81 2.25
C ASN A 131 -3.90 14.30 3.54
N PHE A 132 -2.58 14.39 3.60
CA PHE A 132 -1.77 14.13 4.78
C PHE A 132 -1.20 15.46 5.26
N VAL A 133 -1.78 16.00 6.34
CA VAL A 133 -1.38 17.29 6.92
C VAL A 133 -0.55 17.02 8.15
N THR A 134 0.70 17.48 8.12
CA THR A 134 1.61 17.41 9.26
C THR A 134 1.70 18.78 9.89
N TYR A 135 1.32 18.88 11.15
CA TYR A 135 1.55 20.06 11.96
C TYR A 135 2.76 19.84 12.85
N HIS A 136 3.63 20.84 12.94
CA HIS A 136 4.80 20.79 13.81
C HIS A 136 4.88 22.05 14.66
N ARG A 137 5.19 21.88 15.94
CA ARG A 137 5.48 22.97 16.86
C ARG A 137 6.78 22.65 17.62
N PRO A 138 7.86 23.42 17.45
CA PRO A 138 9.16 23.12 18.08
C PRO A 138 9.19 23.14 19.61
N GLY A 139 8.18 23.72 20.27
CA GLY A 139 8.07 23.78 21.73
C GLY A 139 6.85 24.58 22.19
N PRO A 140 6.56 24.69 23.50
CA PRO A 140 5.33 25.28 24.02
C PRO A 140 5.05 26.71 23.51
N ASP A 141 6.10 27.52 23.38
CA ASP A 141 6.04 28.92 22.91
C ASP A 141 6.25 29.05 21.39
N GLY A 142 6.50 27.94 20.70
CA GLY A 142 6.71 27.90 19.25
C GLY A 142 5.39 28.06 18.47
N ALA A 143 5.48 28.67 17.29
CA ALA A 143 4.34 28.72 16.37
C ALA A 143 4.13 27.34 15.71
N TRP A 144 2.87 26.98 15.46
CA TRP A 144 2.54 25.84 14.61
C TRP A 144 2.91 26.15 13.16
N THR A 145 3.67 25.25 12.54
CA THR A 145 3.81 25.16 11.10
C THR A 145 2.98 24.00 10.58
N ARG A 146 2.67 24.03 9.28
CA ARG A 146 1.98 22.95 8.59
C ARG A 146 2.66 22.62 7.28
N ASP A 147 2.71 21.34 6.97
CA ASP A 147 3.04 20.79 5.67
C ASP A 147 1.87 19.96 5.16
N VAL A 148 1.57 20.04 3.87
CA VAL A 148 0.44 19.32 3.26
C VAL A 148 0.94 18.50 2.08
N GLN A 149 0.73 17.20 2.16
CA GLN A 149 0.96 16.27 1.06
C GLN A 149 -0.36 15.72 0.58
N VAL A 150 -0.50 15.58 -0.74
CA VAL A 150 -1.72 15.05 -1.36
C VAL A 150 -1.35 13.89 -2.25
N SER A 151 -2.09 12.79 -2.13
CA SER A 151 -1.98 11.65 -3.04
C SER A 151 -3.35 11.29 -3.60
N ARG A 152 -3.46 11.20 -4.93
CA ARG A 152 -4.68 10.71 -5.58
C ARG A 152 -4.76 9.19 -5.41
N LEU A 153 -5.87 8.71 -4.88
CA LEU A 153 -6.20 7.30 -4.78
C LEU A 153 -7.46 6.98 -5.59
N ARG A 154 -7.69 5.69 -5.83
CA ARG A 154 -8.99 5.17 -6.25
C ARG A 154 -9.49 4.08 -5.30
N ALA A 155 -10.75 4.21 -4.90
CA ALA A 155 -11.51 3.17 -4.25
C ALA A 155 -11.88 2.08 -5.27
N TRP A 156 -10.99 1.10 -5.43
CA TRP A 156 -11.23 -0.04 -6.31
C TRP A 156 -12.28 -0.98 -5.72
N PRO A 157 -13.35 -1.31 -6.46
CA PRO A 157 -14.33 -2.30 -6.02
C PRO A 157 -13.72 -3.69 -5.89
N LEU A 158 -14.23 -4.51 -4.96
CA LEU A 158 -13.71 -5.86 -4.71
C LEU A 158 -13.77 -6.71 -5.98
N GLU A 159 -14.86 -6.65 -6.73
CA GLU A 159 -15.07 -7.40 -7.96
C GLU A 159 -14.02 -7.05 -9.03
N THR A 160 -13.55 -5.80 -9.07
CA THR A 160 -12.49 -5.37 -9.99
C THR A 160 -11.15 -6.02 -9.62
N LEU A 161 -10.84 -6.10 -8.32
CA LEU A 161 -9.61 -6.71 -7.83
C LEU A 161 -9.65 -8.24 -7.99
N LEU A 162 -10.79 -8.87 -7.73
CA LEU A 162 -10.97 -10.32 -7.93
C LEU A 162 -10.90 -10.71 -9.41
N ALA A 163 -11.46 -9.89 -10.31
CA ALA A 163 -11.32 -10.09 -11.75
C ALA A 163 -9.85 -10.04 -12.20
N GLY A 164 -9.04 -9.19 -11.57
CA GLY A 164 -7.60 -9.13 -11.78
C GLY A 164 -6.84 -10.40 -11.38
N LEU A 165 -7.40 -11.17 -10.44
CA LEU A 165 -6.87 -12.46 -10.00
C LEU A 165 -7.51 -13.65 -10.73
N ALA A 166 -8.25 -13.41 -11.82
CA ALA A 166 -8.73 -14.49 -12.68
C ALA A 166 -7.56 -15.32 -13.22
N GLY A 167 -7.69 -16.65 -13.16
CA GLY A 167 -6.63 -17.58 -13.54
C GLY A 167 -5.66 -17.95 -12.41
N TRP A 168 -5.74 -17.30 -11.24
CA TRP A 168 -5.02 -17.73 -10.06
C TRP A 168 -5.79 -18.83 -9.31
N ALA A 169 -5.07 -19.69 -8.60
CA ALA A 169 -5.62 -20.69 -7.70
C ALA A 169 -5.71 -20.16 -6.26
N GLU A 170 -6.54 -20.78 -5.41
CA GLU A 170 -6.64 -20.46 -3.97
C GLU A 170 -6.90 -18.98 -3.66
N VAL A 171 -7.67 -18.28 -4.50
CA VAL A 171 -8.02 -16.86 -4.27
C VAL A 171 -8.85 -16.72 -3.00
N ARG A 172 -8.42 -15.86 -2.07
CA ARG A 172 -9.11 -15.57 -0.80
C ARG A 172 -9.09 -14.08 -0.49
N ALA A 173 -10.22 -13.57 0.00
CA ALA A 173 -10.35 -12.26 0.61
C ALA A 173 -10.49 -12.40 2.14
N ALA A 174 -9.72 -11.61 2.89
CA ALA A 174 -9.73 -11.59 4.35
C ALA A 174 -9.73 -10.17 4.89
N ALA A 175 -10.28 -9.97 6.09
CA ALA A 175 -10.33 -8.69 6.79
C ALA A 175 -8.99 -8.32 7.45
N ASN A 176 -8.11 -9.30 7.66
CA ASN A 176 -6.81 -9.12 8.30
C ASN A 176 -5.84 -10.25 7.92
N LEU A 177 -4.59 -10.12 8.37
CA LEU A 177 -3.54 -11.13 8.15
C LEU A 177 -3.76 -12.44 8.92
N ALA A 178 -4.66 -12.48 9.90
CA ALA A 178 -5.03 -13.73 10.58
C ALA A 178 -5.99 -14.58 9.73
N GLY A 179 -6.57 -14.00 8.67
CA GLY A 179 -7.46 -14.71 7.75
C GLY A 179 -8.94 -14.63 8.13
N ASP A 180 -9.32 -13.68 8.98
CA ASP A 180 -10.73 -13.48 9.33
C ASP A 180 -11.57 -13.16 8.08
N PRO A 181 -12.84 -13.61 8.02
CA PRO A 181 -13.70 -13.36 6.86
C PRO A 181 -13.82 -11.87 6.54
N PHE A 182 -13.68 -11.54 5.26
CA PHE A 182 -13.90 -10.18 4.77
C PHE A 182 -15.39 -9.90 4.58
N ASP A 183 -15.83 -8.73 5.05
CA ASP A 183 -17.17 -8.17 4.84
C ASP A 183 -17.02 -6.78 4.21
N GLU A 184 -17.49 -6.63 2.97
CA GLU A 184 -17.42 -5.36 2.22
C GLU A 184 -18.04 -4.17 2.97
N ALA A 185 -19.08 -4.43 3.77
CA ALA A 185 -19.84 -3.41 4.49
C ALA A 185 -19.32 -3.15 5.91
N ALA A 186 -18.36 -3.93 6.43
CA ALA A 186 -17.90 -3.84 7.81
C ALA A 186 -16.39 -3.87 8.01
N SER A 187 -15.64 -4.58 7.17
CA SER A 187 -14.19 -4.72 7.28
C SER A 187 -13.48 -3.44 6.82
N GLY A 188 -12.63 -2.89 7.68
CA GLY A 188 -11.87 -1.67 7.38
C GLY A 188 -10.73 -1.88 6.38
N ASP A 189 -10.18 -3.09 6.34
CA ASP A 189 -9.08 -3.50 5.46
C ASP A 189 -9.45 -4.76 4.69
N LEU A 190 -8.82 -4.92 3.53
CA LEU A 190 -8.95 -6.05 2.63
C LEU A 190 -7.56 -6.63 2.37
N PHE A 191 -7.44 -7.94 2.54
CA PHE A 191 -6.27 -8.73 2.16
C PHE A 191 -6.68 -9.75 1.12
N LEU A 192 -6.09 -9.67 -0.07
CA LEU A 192 -6.27 -10.64 -1.14
C LEU A 192 -5.03 -11.53 -1.20
N SER A 193 -5.24 -12.84 -1.16
CA SER A 193 -4.17 -13.82 -1.38
C SER A 193 -4.55 -14.76 -2.51
N ALA A 194 -3.57 -15.21 -3.27
CA ALA A 194 -3.75 -16.18 -4.34
C ALA A 194 -2.44 -16.95 -4.61
N ARG A 195 -2.54 -18.06 -5.33
CA ARG A 195 -1.41 -18.92 -5.73
C ARG A 195 -1.34 -19.04 -7.25
N ARG A 196 -0.17 -18.82 -7.84
CA ARG A 196 0.05 -19.04 -9.28
C ARG A 196 -0.10 -20.55 -9.53
N PRO A 197 -0.89 -20.99 -10.53
CA PRO A 197 -0.91 -22.39 -10.94
C PRO A 197 0.49 -22.91 -11.27
N ALA A 198 0.69 -24.22 -11.10
CA ALA A 198 1.95 -24.87 -11.46
C ALA A 198 2.11 -24.98 -12.99
#